data_AF-A0A1X0RCJ9-F1
#
_entry.id   AF-A0A1X0RCJ9-F1
#
_cell.length_a   1.000
_cell.length_b   1.000
_cell.length_c   1.000
_cell.angle_alpha   90.00
_cell.angle_beta   90.00
_cell.angle_gamma   90.00
#
_symmetry.space_group_name_H-M   'P 1'
#
loop_
_entity.id
_entity.type
_entity.pdbx_description
1 polymer ?
#
loop_
_entity_poly.entity_id
_entity_poly.type
_entity_poly.pdbx_seq_one_letter_code
_entity_poly.pdbx_strand_id
1 'polypeptide(L)'
;MASRFICKSQLLKQSPIRQFSRSFASETKQSTEKFSQESFGTNAWRNTLIAVVGLAAWYRIDQHVTQSGDEKHPFTKWIEYHMTSSEEKDNLNAAKLAAAEAVAEYKLFYQDAQRPPIYRMRYPESFERASPRGLTAGNQVDLSDLKIRQD
;
A
#
# COMPACT_ATOMS: atom_id res chain seq x y z
N MET A 1 13.18 33.52 22.78
CA MET A 1 13.62 32.11 22.62
C MET A 1 13.38 31.70 21.18
N ALA A 2 14.43 31.57 20.37
CA ALA A 2 14.31 31.18 18.97
C ALA A 2 15.35 30.09 18.68
N SER A 3 14.92 28.83 18.78
CA SER A 3 15.72 27.67 18.39
C SER A 3 15.64 27.50 16.88
N ARG A 4 16.74 27.78 16.18
CA ARG A 4 16.87 27.50 14.75
C ARG A 4 17.28 26.04 14.58
N PHE A 5 16.35 25.19 14.17
CA PHE A 5 16.63 23.81 13.78
C PHE A 5 17.44 23.80 12.49
N ILE A 6 18.71 23.40 12.59
CA ILE A 6 19.58 23.15 11.45
C ILE A 6 19.17 21.80 10.85
N CYS A 7 18.39 21.85 9.76
CA CYS A 7 18.08 20.69 8.95
C CYS A 7 19.34 20.29 8.19
N LYS A 8 20.03 19.23 8.63
CA LYS A 8 21.13 18.61 7.86
C LYS A 8 20.50 17.78 6.74
N SER A 9 20.56 18.28 5.52
CA SER A 9 20.24 17.51 4.32
C SER A 9 21.25 16.36 4.17
N GLN A 10 20.83 15.13 4.48
CA GLN A 10 21.61 13.94 4.16
C GLN A 10 21.54 13.71 2.64
N LEU A 11 22.65 13.95 1.96
CA LEU A 11 22.82 13.60 0.56
C LEU A 11 22.76 12.08 0.41
N LEU A 12 21.74 11.61 -0.32
CA LEU A 12 21.59 10.22 -0.73
C LEU A 12 22.81 9.80 -1.56
N LYS A 13 23.63 8.90 -1.00
CA LYS A 13 24.68 8.21 -1.76
C LYS A 13 24.01 7.38 -2.86
N GLN A 14 24.23 7.77 -4.10
CA GLN A 14 23.84 6.97 -5.26
C GLN A 14 24.64 5.67 -5.26
N SER A 15 23.94 4.55 -5.12
CA SER A 15 24.50 3.21 -5.30
C SER A 15 24.85 2.99 -6.77
N PRO A 16 26.04 2.47 -7.11
CA PRO A 16 26.40 2.20 -8.49
C PRO A 16 25.51 1.07 -9.03
N ILE A 17 24.71 1.39 -10.03
CA ILE A 17 23.92 0.42 -10.80
C ILE A 17 24.93 -0.50 -11.50
N ARG A 18 24.98 -1.79 -11.11
CA ARG A 18 25.72 -2.81 -11.85
C ARG A 18 25.05 -3.00 -13.21
N GLN A 19 25.60 -2.35 -14.23
CA GLN A 19 25.24 -2.61 -15.61
C GLN A 19 25.71 -4.01 -15.98
N PHE A 20 24.78 -4.97 -16.05
CA PHE A 20 25.04 -6.24 -16.71
C PHE A 20 25.12 -5.98 -18.21
N SER A 21 26.30 -6.09 -18.81
CA SER A 21 26.41 -6.12 -20.27
C SER A 21 25.85 -7.47 -20.74
N ARG A 22 24.77 -7.41 -21.52
CA ARG A 22 24.29 -8.57 -22.27
C ARG A 22 25.07 -8.58 -23.58
N SER A 23 26.07 -9.46 -23.66
CA SER A 23 26.72 -9.75 -24.93
C SER A 23 25.78 -10.59 -25.78
N PHE A 24 25.42 -10.09 -26.97
CA PHE A 24 24.70 -10.87 -27.97
C PHE A 24 25.75 -11.57 -28.85
N ALA A 25 25.60 -12.88 -29.04
CA ALA A 25 26.50 -13.66 -29.90
C ALA A 25 26.27 -13.28 -31.37
N SER A 26 27.25 -12.65 -32.01
CA SER A 26 27.32 -12.52 -33.47
C SER A 26 28.13 -13.68 -34.04
N GLU A 27 27.48 -14.55 -34.81
CA GLU A 27 28.12 -15.68 -35.49
C GLU A 27 29.02 -15.16 -36.63
N THR A 28 30.32 -15.06 -36.38
CA THR A 28 31.32 -14.84 -37.42
C THR A 28 31.97 -16.18 -37.74
N LYS A 29 31.71 -16.73 -38.93
CA LYS A 29 32.29 -17.98 -39.41
C LYS A 29 33.80 -17.84 -39.57
N GLN A 30 34.56 -18.14 -38.52
CA GLN A 30 36.01 -18.30 -38.59
C GLN A 30 36.36 -19.69 -38.05
N SER A 31 36.68 -20.60 -38.97
CA SER A 31 36.87 -22.03 -38.77
C SER A 31 38.20 -22.38 -38.09
N THR A 32 38.46 -21.82 -36.91
CA THR A 32 39.57 -22.25 -36.03
C THR A 32 39.21 -22.03 -34.55
N GLU A 33 38.07 -22.53 -34.10
CA GLU A 33 37.75 -22.56 -32.66
C GLU A 33 38.35 -23.82 -32.02
N LYS A 34 39.36 -23.63 -31.16
CA LYS A 34 39.84 -24.70 -30.27
C LYS A 34 38.84 -24.84 -29.13
N PHE A 35 37.86 -25.73 -29.30
CA PHE A 35 36.98 -26.14 -28.21
C PHE A 35 37.83 -26.77 -27.09
N SER A 36 37.71 -26.24 -25.88
CA SER A 36 38.34 -26.87 -24.71
C SER A 36 37.72 -28.26 -24.55
N GLN A 37 38.54 -29.30 -24.38
CA GLN A 37 38.03 -30.66 -24.19
C GLN A 37 37.09 -30.68 -22.98
N GLU A 38 35.81 -30.94 -23.22
CA GLU A 38 34.81 -31.00 -22.16
C GLU A 38 35.15 -32.16 -21.23
N SER A 39 35.67 -31.81 -20.05
CA SER A 39 36.05 -32.76 -19.02
C SER A 39 35.08 -32.69 -17.84
N PHE A 40 34.74 -33.85 -17.30
CA PHE A 40 33.92 -34.00 -16.08
C PHE A 40 34.56 -33.37 -14.82
N GLY A 41 35.81 -32.89 -14.91
CA GLY A 41 36.50 -32.16 -13.85
C GLY A 41 36.29 -30.63 -13.88
N THR A 42 35.49 -30.10 -14.80
CA THR A 42 35.20 -28.65 -14.85
C THR A 42 34.42 -28.18 -13.61
N ASN A 43 34.54 -26.89 -13.30
CA ASN A 43 33.89 -26.27 -12.13
C ASN A 43 32.37 -26.50 -12.09
N ALA A 44 31.71 -26.62 -13.26
CA ALA A 44 30.29 -26.94 -13.35
C ALA A 44 29.98 -28.30 -12.71
N TRP A 45 30.68 -29.36 -13.13
CA TRP A 45 30.48 -30.72 -12.60
C TRP A 45 30.85 -30.84 -11.12
N ARG A 46 31.93 -30.18 -10.69
CA ARG A 46 32.30 -30.12 -9.28
C ARG A 46 31.21 -29.46 -8.43
N ASN A 47 30.68 -28.32 -8.88
CA ASN A 47 29.62 -27.62 -8.15
C ASN A 47 28.31 -28.45 -8.15
N THR A 48 27.98 -29.14 -9.24
CA THR A 48 26.81 -30.04 -9.27
C THR A 48 26.98 -31.23 -8.31
N LEU A 49 28.18 -31.81 -8.22
CA LEU A 49 28.44 -32.93 -7.31
C LEU A 49 28.37 -32.46 -5.85
N ILE A 50 28.95 -31.29 -5.54
CA ILE A 50 28.83 -30.66 -4.21
C ILE A 50 27.36 -30.39 -3.87
N ALA A 51 26.56 -29.90 -4.81
CA ALA A 51 25.14 -29.65 -4.59
C ALA A 51 24.37 -30.96 -4.31
N VAL A 52 24.63 -32.02 -5.08
CA VAL A 52 23.99 -33.33 -4.88
C VAL A 52 24.38 -33.94 -3.53
N VAL A 53 25.68 -33.91 -3.18
CA VAL A 53 26.16 -34.38 -1.88
C VAL A 53 25.56 -33.54 -0.74
N GLY A 54 25.47 -32.22 -0.91
CA GLY A 54 24.82 -31.33 0.05
C GLY A 54 23.36 -31.66 0.28
N LEU A 55 22.59 -31.92 -0.78
CA LEU A 55 21.18 -32.32 -0.69
C LEU A 55 21.01 -33.69 -0.03
N ALA A 56 21.88 -34.66 -0.34
CA ALA A 56 21.84 -35.99 0.27
C ALA A 56 22.18 -35.94 1.77
N ALA A 57 23.18 -35.15 2.15
CA ALA A 57 23.54 -34.92 3.55
C ALA A 57 22.39 -34.21 4.30
N TRP A 58 21.79 -33.18 3.69
CA TRP A 58 20.63 -32.50 4.25
C TRP A 58 19.46 -33.45 4.48
N TYR A 59 19.11 -34.28 3.50
CA TYR A 59 18.03 -35.26 3.61
C TYR A 59 18.23 -36.24 4.77
N ARG A 60 19.47 -36.70 5.00
CA ARG A 60 19.79 -37.60 6.12
C ARG A 60 19.68 -36.90 7.47
N ILE A 61 20.14 -35.65 7.56
CA ILE A 61 20.02 -34.85 8.78
C ILE A 61 18.55 -34.59 9.10
N ASP A 62 17.76 -34.20 8.09
CA ASP A 62 16.32 -33.97 8.20
C ASP A 62 15.61 -35.23 8.72
N GLN A 63 15.88 -36.40 8.13
CA GLN A 63 15.32 -37.67 8.60
C GLN A 63 15.68 -38.01 10.06
N HIS A 64 16.92 -37.75 10.49
CA HIS A 64 17.36 -38.01 11.86
C HIS A 64 16.75 -37.07 12.90
N VAL A 65 16.48 -35.83 12.51
CA VAL A 65 15.89 -34.82 13.40
C VAL A 65 14.36 -34.98 13.47
N THR A 66 13.71 -35.25 12.34
CA THR A 66 12.24 -35.33 12.25
C THR A 66 11.69 -36.67 12.74
N GLN A 67 12.52 -37.71 12.91
CA GLN A 67 12.11 -39.01 13.46
C GLN A 67 11.55 -38.95 14.89
N SER A 68 11.88 -37.91 15.66
CA SER A 68 11.49 -37.75 17.06
C SER A 68 10.11 -37.10 17.26
N GLY A 69 9.30 -36.94 16.20
CA GLY A 69 7.86 -36.63 16.26
C GLY A 69 7.46 -35.22 16.73
N ASP A 70 8.13 -34.67 17.74
CA ASP A 70 7.73 -33.45 18.46
C ASP A 70 8.75 -32.31 18.39
N GLU A 71 9.97 -32.56 17.89
CA GLU A 71 11.02 -31.54 17.83
C GLU A 71 11.02 -30.79 16.49
N LYS A 72 10.70 -29.49 16.51
CA LYS A 72 10.88 -28.60 15.35
C LYS A 72 12.32 -28.70 14.86
N HIS A 73 12.50 -28.83 13.54
CA HIS A 73 13.84 -28.86 12.91
C HIS A 73 14.67 -27.65 13.40
N PRO A 74 15.97 -27.81 13.74
CA PRO A 74 16.79 -26.75 14.34
C PRO A 74 16.88 -25.53 13.44
N PHE A 75 16.81 -25.71 12.12
CA PHE A 75 16.70 -24.61 11.15
C PHE A 75 15.39 -23.83 11.32
N THR A 76 14.26 -24.52 11.47
CA THR A 76 12.95 -23.89 11.73
C THR A 76 12.96 -23.15 13.06
N LYS A 77 13.56 -23.74 14.10
CA LYS A 77 13.72 -23.09 15.42
C LYS A 77 14.63 -21.85 15.35
N TRP A 78 15.69 -21.89 14.55
CA TRP A 78 16.56 -20.74 14.31
C TRP A 78 15.83 -19.62 13.57
N ILE A 79 15.04 -19.97 12.55
CA ILE A 79 14.18 -19.01 11.86
C ILE A 79 13.17 -18.40 12.82
N GLU A 80 12.48 -19.23 13.61
CA GLU A 80 11.48 -18.80 14.59
C GLU A 80 12.07 -17.86 15.64
N TYR A 81 13.29 -18.13 16.11
CA TYR A 81 14.00 -17.26 17.05
C TYR A 81 14.27 -15.86 16.50
N HIS A 82 14.48 -15.73 15.18
CA HIS A 82 14.68 -14.44 14.51
C HIS A 82 13.40 -13.82 13.96
N MET A 83 12.26 -14.52 14.03
CA MET A 83 10.97 -14.01 13.60
C MET A 83 10.23 -13.32 14.75
N THR A 84 9.38 -12.37 14.39
CA THR A 84 8.43 -11.74 15.31
C THR A 84 7.44 -12.78 15.82
N SER A 85 7.15 -12.77 17.13
CA SER A 85 6.21 -13.70 17.76
C SER A 85 4.82 -13.62 17.10
N SER A 86 4.09 -14.74 17.06
CA SER A 86 2.72 -14.77 16.51
C SER A 86 1.81 -13.79 17.24
N GLU A 87 1.93 -13.69 18.57
CA GLU A 87 1.11 -12.79 19.39
C GLU A 87 1.33 -11.31 19.02
N GLU A 88 2.57 -10.91 18.75
CA GLU A 88 2.89 -9.56 18.32
C GLU A 88 2.30 -9.27 16.93
N LYS A 89 2.32 -10.26 16.02
CA LYS A 89 1.69 -10.12 14.70
C LYS A 89 0.18 -10.02 14.80
N ASP A 90 -0.44 -10.78 15.69
CA ASP A 90 -1.89 -10.74 15.92
C ASP A 90 -2.31 -9.39 16.50
N ASN A 91 -1.55 -8.86 17.46
CA ASN A 91 -1.76 -7.51 18.00
C ASN A 91 -1.60 -6.42 16.92
N LEU A 92 -0.57 -6.51 16.08
CA LEU A 92 -0.37 -5.59 14.97
C LEU A 92 -1.47 -5.70 13.91
N ASN A 93 -1.96 -6.91 13.63
CA ASN A 93 -3.07 -7.13 12.70
C ASN A 93 -4.38 -6.57 13.25
N ALA A 94 -4.66 -6.77 14.54
CA ALA A 94 -5.83 -6.20 15.20
C ALA A 94 -5.81 -4.66 15.16
N ALA A 95 -4.65 -4.05 15.43
CA ALA A 95 -4.50 -2.59 15.32
C ALA A 95 -4.72 -2.08 13.89
N LYS A 96 -4.21 -2.80 12.87
CA LYS A 96 -4.44 -2.45 11.47
C LYS A 96 -5.89 -2.63 11.04
N LEU A 97 -6.57 -3.65 11.56
CA LEU A 97 -7.99 -3.89 11.30
C LEU A 97 -8.83 -2.74 11.86
N ALA A 98 -8.58 -2.33 13.10
CA ALA A 98 -9.26 -1.18 13.71
C ALA A 98 -9.01 0.12 12.94
N ALA A 99 -7.78 0.36 12.47
CA ALA A 99 -7.47 1.52 11.65
C ALA A 99 -8.19 1.48 10.28
N ALA A 100 -8.27 0.30 9.65
CA ALA A 100 -8.99 0.13 8.39
C ALA A 100 -10.51 0.34 8.55
N GLU A 101 -11.08 -0.11 9.67
CA GLU A 101 -12.48 0.13 10.04
C GLU A 101 -12.76 1.63 10.19
N ALA A 102 -11.93 2.36 10.96
CA ALA A 102 -12.09 3.81 11.12
C ALA A 102 -12.00 4.57 9.78
N VAL A 103 -11.12 4.15 8.87
CA VAL A 103 -11.02 4.72 7.52
C VAL A 103 -12.26 4.40 6.68
N ALA A 104 -12.81 3.18 6.80
CA ALA A 104 -14.02 2.79 6.11
C ALA A 104 -15.25 3.58 6.58
N GLU A 105 -15.40 3.77 7.89
CA GLU A 105 -16.46 4.60 8.49
C GLU A 105 -16.38 6.05 8.01
N TYR A 106 -15.18 6.64 8.05
CA TYR A 106 -14.95 8.00 7.57
C TYR A 106 -15.31 8.14 6.08
N LYS A 107 -14.94 7.13 5.27
CA LYS A 107 -15.28 7.11 3.85
C LYS A 107 -16.78 7.03 3.63
N LEU A 108 -17.51 6.23 4.41
CA LEU A 108 -18.96 6.13 4.35
C LEU A 108 -19.61 7.48 4.67
N PHE A 109 -19.18 8.13 5.76
CA PHE A 109 -19.66 9.46 6.12
C PHE A 109 -19.45 10.50 5.01
N TYR A 110 -18.28 10.47 4.37
CA TYR A 110 -17.98 11.37 3.25
C TYR A 110 -18.83 11.07 2.01
N GLN A 111 -19.13 9.79 1.75
CA GLN A 111 -19.99 9.39 0.63
C GLN A 111 -21.44 9.80 0.84
N ASP A 112 -21.94 9.72 2.06
CA ASP A 112 -23.30 10.14 2.43
C ASP A 112 -23.47 11.66 2.47
N ALA A 113 -22.37 12.41 2.62
CA ALA A 113 -22.38 13.86 2.61
C ALA A 113 -22.84 14.41 1.24
N GLN A 114 -24.13 14.73 1.13
CA GLN A 114 -24.66 15.42 -0.03
C GLN A 114 -24.19 16.88 -0.06
N ARG A 115 -23.81 17.37 -1.24
CA ARG A 115 -23.57 18.81 -1.43
C ARG A 115 -24.86 19.57 -1.12
N PRO A 116 -24.83 20.63 -0.30
CA PRO A 116 -26.03 21.41 -0.05
C PRO A 116 -26.62 21.90 -1.38
N PRO A 117 -27.95 21.82 -1.57
CA PRO A 117 -28.59 22.21 -2.81
C PRO A 117 -28.30 23.69 -3.07
N ILE A 118 -27.67 23.99 -4.20
CA ILE A 118 -27.42 25.37 -4.63
C ILE A 118 -28.67 25.86 -5.35
N TYR A 119 -29.48 26.65 -4.66
CA TYR A 119 -30.60 27.35 -5.28
C TYR A 119 -30.05 28.49 -6.15
N ARG A 120 -30.06 28.29 -7.46
CA ARG A 120 -29.76 29.36 -8.43
C ARG A 120 -31.08 29.98 -8.86
N MET A 121 -31.31 31.22 -8.46
CA MET A 121 -32.46 31.97 -8.94
C MET A 121 -32.27 32.28 -10.42
N ARG A 122 -33.23 31.89 -11.27
CA ARG A 122 -33.18 32.15 -12.72
C ARG A 122 -33.26 33.64 -13.04
N TYR A 123 -33.99 34.40 -12.21
CA TYR A 123 -34.23 35.83 -12.39
C TYR A 123 -33.91 36.57 -11.08
N PRO A 124 -32.65 37.00 -10.85
CA PRO A 124 -32.31 37.80 -9.67
C PRO A 124 -32.99 39.16 -9.69
N GLU A 125 -33.31 39.67 -10.87
CA GLU A 125 -34.05 40.91 -11.09
C GLU A 125 -35.51 40.88 -10.57
N SER A 126 -36.05 39.72 -10.22
CA SER A 126 -37.41 39.65 -9.65
C SER A 126 -37.53 40.38 -8.30
N PHE A 127 -36.42 40.56 -7.58
CA PHE A 127 -36.40 41.34 -6.34
C PHE A 127 -36.59 42.84 -6.58
N GLU A 128 -36.13 43.34 -7.72
CA GLU A 128 -36.28 44.75 -8.11
C GLU A 128 -37.62 45.01 -8.79
N ARG A 129 -38.32 43.95 -9.21
CA ARG A 129 -39.62 44.07 -9.86
C ARG A 129 -40.68 44.41 -8.81
N ALA A 130 -41.14 45.65 -8.84
CA ALA A 130 -42.35 46.06 -8.13
C ALA A 130 -43.52 45.13 -8.47
N SER A 131 -44.42 44.92 -7.50
CA SER A 131 -45.64 44.14 -7.71
C SER A 131 -46.34 44.61 -8.99
N PRO A 132 -46.77 43.70 -9.90
CA PRO A 132 -47.51 44.08 -11.10
C PRO A 132 -48.78 44.89 -10.83
N ARG A 133 -49.27 44.87 -9.58
CA ARG A 133 -50.42 45.66 -9.11
C ARG A 133 -50.02 46.91 -8.33
N GLY A 134 -48.75 47.33 -8.38
CA GLY A 134 -48.24 48.51 -7.67
C GLY A 134 -48.31 48.42 -6.15
N LEU A 135 -48.37 47.20 -5.61
CA LEU A 135 -48.44 46.98 -4.16
C LEU A 135 -47.05 47.19 -3.54
N THR A 136 -46.89 48.25 -2.76
CA THR A 136 -45.73 48.45 -1.90
C THR A 136 -45.72 47.38 -0.81
N ALA A 137 -44.55 46.80 -0.51
CA ALA A 137 -44.40 45.90 0.62
C ALA A 137 -44.87 46.59 1.91
N GLY A 138 -45.75 45.94 2.67
CA GLY A 138 -46.33 46.49 3.91
C GLY A 138 -47.66 47.23 3.75
N ASN A 139 -48.15 47.49 2.54
CA ASN A 139 -49.46 48.13 2.34
C ASN A 139 -50.65 47.19 2.54
N GLN A 140 -50.44 45.88 2.44
CA GLN A 140 -51.48 44.87 2.61
C GLN A 140 -51.00 43.86 3.65
N VAL A 141 -51.80 43.71 4.70
CA VAL A 141 -51.64 42.68 5.72
C VAL A 141 -52.69 41.61 5.46
N ASP A 142 -52.28 40.35 5.45
CA ASP A 142 -53.23 39.24 5.39
C ASP A 142 -53.95 39.13 6.74
N LEU A 143 -55.24 39.46 6.75
CA LEU A 143 -56.10 39.41 7.94
C LEU A 143 -56.99 38.16 7.95
N SER A 144 -56.73 37.18 7.09
CA SER A 144 -57.58 35.98 6.96
C SER A 144 -57.70 35.15 8.24
N ASP A 145 -56.72 35.20 9.14
CA ASP A 145 -56.74 34.51 10.44
C ASP A 145 -56.95 35.46 11.65
N LEU A 146 -57.47 36.67 11.42
CA LEU A 146 -57.71 37.62 12.49
C LEU A 146 -58.96 37.25 13.31
N LYS A 147 -58.76 36.69 14.50
CA LYS A 147 -59.83 36.43 15.47
C LYS A 147 -60.16 37.70 16.26
N ILE A 148 -61.27 38.36 15.90
CA ILE A 148 -61.78 39.54 16.60
C ILE A 148 -62.45 39.09 17.90
N ARG A 149 -62.06 39.69 19.02
CA ARG A 149 -62.77 39.52 20.30
C ARG A 149 -64.06 40.35 20.25
N GLN A 150 -65.21 39.71 20.43
CA GLN A 150 -66.49 40.39 20.62
C GLN A 150 -66.67 40.63 22.12
N ASP A 151 -67.07 41.85 22.48
CA ASP A 151 -67.41 42.25 23.86
C ASP A 151 -68.74 41.63 24.32
#